data_AF-A0A2G6RAM7-F1
#
_entry.id   AF-A0A2G6RAM7-F1
#
_cell.length_a   1.000
_cell.length_b   1.000
_cell.length_c   1.000
_cell.angle_alpha   90.00
_cell.angle_beta   90.00
_cell.angle_gamma   90.00
#
_symmetry.space_group_name_H-M   'P 1'
#
loop_
_entity.id
_entity.type
_entity.pdbx_description
1 polymer ?
#
loop_
_entity_poly.entity_id
_entity_poly.type
_entity_poly.pdbx_seq_one_letter_code
_entity_poly.pdbx_strand_id
1 'polypeptide(L)' 'LAERDKIESEKKKIEWGSQIRNYVMHPYKLVKDVRTGYETGNVDAVMDGQIDEFLKAFLMQEGQNDDKTTG' A
#
# COMPACT_ATOMS: atom_id res chain seq x y z
N LEU A 1 -23.72 -14.52 -10.10
CA LEU A 1 -23.88 -13.04 -10.00
C LEU A 1 -23.66 -12.57 -8.56
N ALA A 2 -24.34 -13.15 -7.56
CA ALA A 2 -24.18 -12.80 -6.14
C ALA A 2 -22.74 -12.91 -5.54
N GLU A 3 -21.91 -13.86 -5.99
CA GLU A 3 -20.52 -13.97 -5.49
C GLU A 3 -19.61 -12.82 -5.97
N ARG A 4 -19.88 -12.26 -7.15
CA ARG A 4 -19.13 -11.10 -7.66
C ARG A 4 -19.44 -9.84 -6.84
N ASP A 5 -20.70 -9.65 -6.47
CA ASP A 5 -21.13 -8.49 -5.69
C ASP A 5 -20.57 -8.47 -4.26
N LYS A 6 -20.35 -9.65 -3.65
CA LYS A 6 -19.67 -9.73 -2.34
C LYS A 6 -18.21 -9.25 -2.41
N ILE A 7 -17.50 -9.64 -3.47
CA ILE A 7 -16.10 -9.25 -3.68
C ILE A 7 -16.00 -7.75 -4.00
N GLU A 8 -16.95 -7.21 -4.77
CA GLU A 8 -17.02 -5.77 -5.05
C GLU A 8 -17.41 -4.94 -3.82
N SER A 9 -18.25 -5.46 -2.92
CA SER A 9 -18.69 -4.75 -1.70
C SER A 9 -17.58 -4.63 -0.63
N GLU A 10 -16.64 -5.58 -0.58
CA GLU A 10 -15.45 -5.49 0.28
C GLU A 10 -14.39 -4.53 -0.26
N LYS A 11 -14.46 -4.11 -1.53
CA LYS A 11 -13.55 -3.10 -2.06
C LYS A 11 -13.85 -1.78 -1.37
N LYS A 12 -12.92 -1.35 -0.50
CA LYS A 12 -12.92 -0.02 0.11
C LYS A 12 -13.25 1.01 -0.97
N LYS A 13 -14.30 1.81 -0.72
CA LYS A 13 -14.77 2.88 -1.60
C LYS A 13 -13.57 3.62 -2.19
N ILE A 14 -13.55 3.76 -3.52
CA ILE A 14 -12.58 4.59 -4.25
C ILE A 14 -12.97 6.06 -4.00
N GLU A 15 -12.78 6.50 -2.77
CA GLU A 15 -13.02 7.87 -2.31
C GLU A 15 -11.69 8.62 -2.34
N TRP A 16 -11.73 9.95 -2.42
CA TRP A 16 -10.55 10.84 -2.54
C TRP A 16 -9.53 10.76 -1.36
N GLY A 17 -9.72 9.85 -0.40
CA GLY A 17 -8.75 9.51 0.66
C GLY A 17 -8.25 8.06 0.65
N SER A 18 -8.65 7.25 -0.34
CA SER A 18 -8.30 5.83 -0.46
C SER A 18 -6.99 5.57 -1.21
N GLN A 19 -6.22 6.62 -1.51
CA GLN A 19 -4.95 6.50 -2.21
C GLN A 19 -3.92 5.78 -1.33
N ILE A 20 -3.44 4.64 -1.82
CA ILE A 20 -2.49 3.79 -1.07
C ILE A 20 -1.02 4.18 -1.31
N ARG A 21 -0.70 4.76 -2.46
CA ARG A 21 0.69 5.03 -2.86
C ARG A 21 0.78 6.25 -3.78
N ASN A 22 1.81 7.05 -3.59
CA ASN A 22 2.11 8.20 -4.42
C ASN A 22 3.36 7.91 -5.26
N TYR A 23 3.27 8.12 -6.57
CA TYR A 23 4.38 7.95 -7.51
C TYR A 23 4.72 9.32 -8.11
N VAL A 24 5.89 9.85 -7.77
CA VAL A 24 6.43 11.08 -8.33
C VAL A 24 7.62 10.69 -9.20
N MET A 25 7.58 11.01 -10.49
CA MET A 25 8.71 10.74 -11.41
C MET A 25 9.49 12.00 -11.78
N HIS A 26 8.87 13.18 -11.66
CA HIS A 26 9.50 14.47 -11.94
C HIS A 26 9.04 15.52 -10.91
N PRO A 27 9.94 16.38 -10.43
CA PRO A 27 11.36 16.54 -10.80
C PRO A 27 12.32 15.53 -10.13
N TYR A 28 11.83 14.67 -9.25
CA TYR A 28 12.56 13.60 -8.58
C TYR A 28 11.75 12.31 -8.62
N LYS A 29 12.46 11.18 -8.60
CA LYS A 29 11.87 9.84 -8.53
C LYS A 29 11.61 9.49 -7.06
N LEU A 30 10.34 9.40 -6.67
CA LEU A 30 9.92 9.01 -5.32
C LEU A 30 8.64 8.18 -5.38
N VAL A 31 8.67 7.03 -4.74
CA VAL A 31 7.47 6.23 -4.44
C VAL A 31 7.26 6.25 -2.94
N LYS A 32 6.06 6.62 -2.49
CA LYS A 32 5.70 6.64 -1.07
C LYS A 32 4.40 5.88 -0.84
N ASP A 33 4.43 4.84 0.00
CA ASP A 33 3.22 4.15 0.47
C ASP A 33 2.67 4.89 1.68
N VAL A 34 1.43 5.36 1.59
CA VAL A 34 0.80 6.20 2.61
C VAL A 34 0.32 5.35 3.79
N ARG A 35 0.09 4.05 3.58
CA ARG A 35 -0.39 3.13 4.63
C ARG A 35 0.72 2.79 5.61
N THR A 36 1.92 2.56 5.06
CA THR A 36 3.09 2.12 5.83
C THR A 36 4.10 3.22 6.11
N GLY A 37 4.01 4.33 5.39
CA GLY A 37 5.00 5.39 5.45
C GLY A 37 6.32 5.03 4.75
N TYR A 38 6.44 3.82 4.17
CA TYR A 38 7.64 3.41 3.44
C TYR A 38 7.79 4.22 2.15
N GLU A 39 9.00 4.74 1.92
CA GLU A 39 9.33 5.50 0.72
C GLU A 39 10.65 5.05 0.11
N THR A 40 10.71 5.07 -1.22
CA THR A 40 11.91 4.70 -1.99
C THR A 40 12.12 5.65 -3.15
N GLY A 41 13.38 6.02 -3.38
CA GLY A 41 13.78 6.83 -4.54
C GLY A 41 13.97 6.01 -5.82
N ASN A 42 14.01 4.68 -5.71
CA ASN A 42 14.25 3.81 -6.85
C ASN A 42 12.93 3.44 -7.56
N VAL A 43 12.30 4.43 -8.21
CA VAL A 43 11.01 4.25 -8.90
C VAL A 43 11.10 3.20 -10.01
N ASP A 44 12.22 3.13 -10.72
CA ASP A 44 12.40 2.21 -11.85
C ASP A 44 12.28 0.75 -11.38
N ALA A 45 12.96 0.40 -10.29
CA ALA A 45 12.83 -0.89 -9.61
C ALA A 45 11.38 -1.24 -9.22
N VAL A 46 10.64 -0.26 -8.70
CA VAL A 46 9.23 -0.47 -8.32
C VAL A 46 8.37 -0.73 -9.56
N MET A 47 8.63 -0.04 -10.66
CA MET A 47 7.94 -0.26 -11.94
C MET A 47 8.33 -1.60 -12.58
N ASP A 48 9.54 -2.07 -12.36
CA ASP A 48 10.01 -3.41 -12.75
C ASP A 48 9.45 -4.53 -11.87
N GLY A 49 8.62 -4.21 -10.86
CA GLY A 49 7.91 -5.17 -10.03
C GLY A 49 8.54 -5.44 -8.67
N GLN A 50 9.56 -4.70 -8.25
CA GLN A 50 10.15 -4.80 -6.90
C GLN A 50 9.23 -4.16 -5.84
N ILE A 51 8.04 -4.74 -5.64
CA ILE A 51 7.06 -4.29 -4.64
C ILE A 51 7.15 -5.04 -3.31
N ASP A 52 8.03 -6.04 -3.21
CA ASP A 52 8.19 -6.90 -2.03
C ASP A 52 8.52 -6.10 -0.76
N GLU A 53 9.30 -5.02 -0.89
CA GLU A 53 9.65 -4.15 0.24
C GLU A 53 8.41 -3.47 0.82
N PHE A 54 7.48 -3.03 -0.02
CA PHE A 54 6.22 -2.47 0.45
C PHE A 54 5.34 -3.50 1.12
N LEU A 55 5.29 -4.73 0.59
CA LEU A 55 4.52 -5.81 1.19
C LEU A 55 5.09 -6.20 2.55
N LYS A 56 6.41 -6.34 2.66
CA LYS A 56 7.11 -6.59 3.94
C LYS A 56 6.85 -5.47 4.93
N ALA A 57 6.94 -4.21 4.52
CA ALA A 57 6.65 -3.06 5.36
C ALA A 57 5.21 -3.09 5.88
N PHE A 58 4.25 -3.46 5.03
CA PHE A 58 2.84 -3.60 5.42
C PHE A 58 2.62 -4.72 6.43
N LEU A 59 3.16 -5.91 6.16
CA LEU A 59 3.04 -7.07 7.07
C LEU A 59 3.72 -6.82 8.42
N MET A 60 4.88 -6.13 8.43
CA MET A 60 5.55 -5.75 9.67
C MET A 60 4.73 -4.76 10.50
N GLN A 61 4.05 -3.80 9.84
CA GLN A 61 3.21 -2.85 10.53
C GLN A 61 1.95 -3.51 11.09
N GLU A 62 1.26 -4.37 10.33
CA GLU A 62 0.10 -5.11 10.83
C GLU A 62 0.48 -6.09 11.94
N GLY A 63 1.56 -6.85 11.76
CA GLY A 63 2.06 -7.76 12.80
C GLY A 63 2.48 -7.05 14.09
N GLN A 64 2.91 -5.79 14.03
CA GLN A 64 3.14 -4.96 15.23
C GLN A 64 1.86 -4.36 15.83
N ASN A 65 0.80 -4.19 15.05
CA ASN A 65 -0.48 -3.67 15.54
C ASN A 65 -1.27 -4.75 16.29
N ASP A 66 -1.19 -6.01 15.87
CA ASP A 66 -1.84 -7.16 16.53
C ASP A 66 -1.25 -7.45 17.93
N ASP A 67 0.04 -7.16 18.14
CA ASP A 67 0.68 -7.29 19.45
C ASP A 67 0.23 -6.21 20.45
N LYS A 68 -0.20 -5.04 19.96
CA LYS A 68 -0.60 -3.89 20.80
C LYS A 68 -2.08 -3.90 21.23
N THR A 69 -2.94 -4.69 20.58
CA THR A 69 -4.37 -4.81 20.94
C THR A 69 -4.65 -5.89 21.99
N THR A 70 -3.65 -6.65 22.42
CA THR A 70 -3.77 -7.70 23.45
C THR A 70 -3.18 -7.28 24.82
N GLY A 71 -2.72 -6.03 24.95
CA GLY A 71 -2.15 -5.47 26.20
C GLY A 71 -3.15 -4.70 27.03
#